data_AF-A0A4V2MU86-F1
#
_entry.id   AF-A0A4V2MU86-F1
#
_cell.length_a   1.000
_cell.length_b   1.000
_cell.length_c   1.000
_cell.angle_alpha   90.00
_cell.angle_beta   90.00
_cell.angle_gamma   90.00
#
_symmetry.space_group_name_H-M   'P 1'
#
loop_
_entity.id
_entity.type
_entity.pdbx_description
1 polymer ?
#
loop_
_entity_poly.entity_id
_entity_poly.type
_entity_poly.pdbx_seq_one_letter_code
_entity_poly.pdbx_strand_id
1 'polypeptide(L)'
;MPRSSSLLWIGLLLLILLPTAAGRVLLDVAGGLLLVLLALPLILGGAGWLGWRFLQSRMQACPACGAMNLSSGERCSVCGSPLTAADPSTDSAPASAMTIDVQAQDVDS
;
A
#
# COMPACT_ATOMS: atom_id res chain seq x y z
N MET A 1 24.72 -1.73 -56.58
CA MET A 1 23.24 -1.70 -56.55
C MET A 1 22.78 -0.83 -55.38
N PRO A 2 21.88 0.13 -55.61
CA PRO A 2 21.78 1.38 -54.85
C PRO A 2 21.00 1.20 -53.54
N ARG A 3 21.66 0.71 -52.48
CA ARG A 3 21.04 0.63 -51.15
C ARG A 3 20.58 2.00 -50.64
N SER A 4 21.31 3.07 -50.97
CA SER A 4 20.95 4.45 -50.64
C SER A 4 19.63 4.89 -51.27
N SER A 5 19.38 4.54 -52.54
CA SER A 5 18.13 4.89 -53.21
C SER A 5 16.92 4.20 -52.55
N SER A 6 17.07 2.93 -52.15
CA SER A 6 15.99 2.22 -51.46
C SER A 6 15.68 2.80 -50.07
N LEU A 7 16.69 3.20 -49.28
CA LEU A 7 16.47 3.86 -47.99
C LEU A 7 15.85 5.26 -48.16
N LEU A 8 16.27 6.02 -49.17
CA LEU A 8 15.67 7.33 -49.48
C LEU A 8 14.21 7.20 -49.89
N TRP A 9 13.86 6.18 -50.68
CA TRP A 9 12.48 5.88 -51.05
C TRP A 9 11.64 5.41 -49.87
N ILE A 10 12.17 4.58 -48.97
CA ILE A 10 11.48 4.17 -47.73
C ILE A 10 11.22 5.39 -46.83
N GLY A 11 12.22 6.27 -46.67
CA GLY A 11 12.07 7.51 -45.90
C GLY A 11 11.03 8.47 -46.50
N LEU A 12 11.02 8.63 -47.83
CA LEU A 12 10.03 9.45 -48.54
C LEU A 12 8.61 8.86 -48.42
N LEU A 13 8.48 7.54 -48.55
CA LEU A 13 7.21 6.84 -48.40
C LEU A 13 6.70 6.94 -46.95
N LEU A 14 7.58 6.85 -45.96
CA LEU A 14 7.26 7.07 -44.54
C LEU A 14 6.84 8.53 -44.28
N LEU A 15 7.53 9.50 -44.89
CA LEU A 15 7.22 10.94 -44.80
C LEU A 15 5.88 11.29 -45.47
N ILE A 16 5.48 10.55 -46.51
CA ILE A 16 4.18 10.69 -47.19
C ILE A 16 3.08 9.93 -46.44
N LEU A 17 3.38 8.79 -45.80
CA LEU A 17 2.41 8.06 -44.98
C LEU A 17 2.14 8.75 -43.63
N LEU A 18 3.12 9.45 -43.05
CA LEU A 18 2.98 10.18 -41.79
C LEU A 18 1.83 11.21 -41.78
N PRO A 19 1.60 12.02 -42.84
CA PRO A 19 0.45 12.93 -42.94
C PRO A 19 -0.86 12.25 -43.39
N THR A 20 -0.83 10.95 -43.75
CA THR A 20 -2.04 10.23 -44.16
C THR A 20 -2.76 9.61 -42.96
N ALA A 21 -4.06 9.35 -43.09
CA ALA A 21 -4.89 8.75 -42.05
C ALA A 21 -4.32 7.42 -41.50
N ALA A 22 -3.61 6.64 -42.34
CA ALA A 22 -2.96 5.41 -41.93
C ALA A 22 -1.80 5.64 -40.94
N GLY A 23 -1.00 6.70 -41.13
CA GLY A 23 0.07 7.07 -40.20
C GLY A 23 -0.46 7.45 -38.82
N ARG A 24 -1.58 8.17 -38.77
CA ARG A 24 -2.25 8.55 -37.53
C ARG A 24 -2.78 7.34 -36.77
N VAL A 25 -3.44 6.39 -37.46
CA VAL A 25 -3.92 5.15 -36.84
C VAL A 25 -2.77 4.32 -36.27
N LEU A 26 -1.64 4.22 -36.98
CA LEU A 26 -0.48 3.48 -36.49
C LEU A 26 0.15 4.13 -35.25
N LEU A 27 0.21 5.47 -35.23
CA LEU A 27 0.67 6.26 -34.08
C LEU A 27 -0.30 6.20 -32.89
N ASP A 28 -1.61 6.18 -33.13
CA ASP A 28 -2.62 6.04 -32.07
C ASP A 28 -2.57 4.65 -31.44
N VAL A 29 -2.39 3.59 -32.24
CA VAL A 29 -2.23 2.23 -31.73
C VAL A 29 -0.91 2.07 -30.97
N ALA A 30 0.21 2.56 -31.53
CA ALA A 30 1.51 2.48 -30.86
C ALA A 30 1.55 3.33 -29.59
N GLY A 31 0.98 4.55 -29.64
CA GLY A 31 0.87 5.45 -28.50
C GLY A 31 -0.06 4.92 -27.42
N GLY A 32 -1.21 4.37 -27.80
CA GLY A 32 -2.15 3.71 -26.90
C GLY A 32 -1.53 2.49 -26.22
N LEU A 33 -0.80 1.65 -26.97
CA LEU A 33 -0.09 0.51 -26.41
C LEU A 33 0.99 0.94 -25.42
N LEU A 34 1.81 1.94 -25.79
CA LEU A 34 2.83 2.50 -24.91
C LEU A 34 2.21 3.10 -23.63
N LEU A 35 1.10 3.81 -23.76
CA LEU A 35 0.33 4.35 -22.63
C LEU A 35 -0.16 3.24 -21.71
N VAL A 36 -0.71 2.15 -22.25
CA VAL A 36 -1.16 1.01 -21.44
C VAL A 36 0.03 0.34 -20.74
N LEU A 37 1.13 0.11 -21.45
CA LEU A 37 2.35 -0.47 -20.88
C LEU A 37 2.94 0.39 -19.75
N LEU A 38 2.79 1.71 -19.82
CA LEU A 38 3.24 2.62 -18.77
C LEU A 38 2.20 2.73 -17.64
N ALA A 39 0.91 2.83 -17.96
CA ALA A 39 -0.15 2.96 -16.99
C ALA A 39 -0.33 1.69 -16.15
N LEU A 40 -0.19 0.51 -16.75
CA LEU A 40 -0.36 -0.78 -16.08
C LEU A 40 0.53 -0.93 -14.83
N PRO A 41 1.86 -0.75 -14.88
CA PRO A 41 2.69 -0.84 -13.69
C PRO A 41 2.40 0.27 -12.69
N LEU A 42 2.05 1.49 -13.14
CA LEU A 42 1.64 2.56 -12.22
C LEU A 42 0.36 2.20 -11.44
N ILE A 43 -0.64 1.65 -12.14
CA ILE A 43 -1.91 1.24 -11.54
C ILE A 43 -1.69 0.06 -10.60
N LEU A 44 -0.94 -0.97 -11.03
CA LEU A 44 -0.63 -2.13 -10.19
C LEU A 44 0.18 -1.74 -8.95
N GLY A 45 1.18 -0.86 -9.11
CA GLY A 45 1.98 -0.34 -8.01
C GLY A 45 1.14 0.50 -7.04
N GLY A 46 0.33 1.42 -7.57
CA GLY A 46 -0.56 2.27 -6.76
C GLY A 46 -1.63 1.48 -6.02
N ALA A 47 -2.34 0.59 -6.72
CA ALA A 47 -3.36 -0.28 -6.12
C ALA A 47 -2.74 -1.25 -5.10
N GLY A 48 -1.57 -1.81 -5.40
CA GLY A 48 -0.83 -2.68 -4.48
C GLY A 48 -0.43 -1.94 -3.19
N TRP A 49 0.13 -0.73 -3.31
CA TRP A 49 0.50 0.10 -2.16
C TRP A 49 -0.72 0.46 -1.30
N LEU A 50 -1.81 0.88 -1.94
CA LEU A 50 -3.03 1.26 -1.24
C LEU A 50 -3.67 0.06 -0.54
N GLY A 51 -3.71 -1.09 -1.21
CA GLY A 51 -4.19 -2.35 -0.64
C GLY A 51 -3.34 -2.82 0.54
N TRP A 52 -2.01 -2.74 0.43
CA TRP A 52 -1.10 -3.11 1.51
C TRP A 52 -1.30 -2.24 2.76
N ARG A 53 -1.43 -0.93 2.57
CA ARG A 53 -1.67 0.01 3.67
C ARG A 53 -3.01 -0.26 4.36
N PHE A 54 -4.05 -0.56 3.59
CA PHE A 54 -5.35 -0.92 4.15
C PHE A 54 -5.28 -2.26 4.93
N LEU A 55 -4.56 -3.26 4.41
CA LEU A 55 -4.37 -4.53 5.09
C LEU A 55 -3.61 -4.35 6.42
N GLN A 56 -2.54 -3.54 6.42
CA GLN A 56 -1.80 -3.21 7.64
C GLN A 56 -2.69 -2.53 8.69
N SER A 57 -3.56 -1.60 8.29
CA SER A 57 -4.51 -0.97 9.22
C SER A 57 -5.53 -1.92 9.82
N ARG A 58 -5.75 -3.09 9.21
CA ARG A 58 -6.69 -4.11 9.68
C ARG A 58 -6.03 -5.24 10.48
N MET A 59 -4.70 -5.27 10.57
CA MET A 59 -3.98 -6.25 11.37
C MET A 59 -3.74 -5.71 12.78
N GLN A 60 -4.10 -6.49 13.79
CA GLN A 60 -3.80 -6.20 15.20
C GLN A 60 -3.15 -7.41 15.87
N ALA A 61 -2.24 -7.16 16.80
CA ALA A 61 -1.66 -8.20 17.64
C ALA A 61 -2.66 -8.57 18.76
N CYS A 62 -2.80 -9.87 19.03
CA CYS A 62 -3.61 -10.34 20.14
C CYS A 62 -2.94 -9.98 21.49
N PRO A 63 -3.64 -9.34 22.45
CA PRO A 63 -3.05 -8.95 23.73
C PRO A 63 -2.69 -10.14 24.63
N ALA A 64 -3.31 -11.32 24.43
CA ALA A 64 -3.06 -12.49 25.27
C ALA A 64 -1.87 -13.34 24.80
N CYS A 65 -1.68 -13.48 23.48
CA CYS A 65 -0.66 -14.39 22.92
C CYS A 65 0.29 -13.75 21.89
N GLY A 66 0.08 -12.50 21.51
CA GLY A 66 0.92 -11.78 20.54
C GLY A 66 0.71 -12.15 19.07
N ALA A 67 -0.18 -13.11 18.75
CA ALA A 67 -0.44 -13.51 17.38
C ALA A 67 -1.12 -12.41 16.55
N MET A 68 -0.69 -12.21 15.30
CA MET A 68 -1.33 -11.28 14.36
C MET A 68 -2.71 -11.81 13.95
N ASN A 69 -3.75 -11.02 14.14
CA ASN A 69 -5.12 -11.35 13.77
C ASN A 69 -5.76 -10.20 12.99
N LEU A 70 -6.79 -10.53 12.20
CA LEU A 70 -7.63 -9.51 11.57
C LEU A 70 -8.50 -8.85 12.62
N SER A 71 -8.53 -7.52 12.63
CA SER A 71 -9.32 -6.69 13.55
C SER A 71 -10.84 -6.90 13.38
N SER A 72 -11.29 -7.53 12.29
CA SER A 72 -12.70 -7.90 12.08
C SER A 72 -13.15 -9.13 12.88
N GLY A 73 -12.22 -9.88 13.48
CA GLY A 73 -12.56 -11.03 14.32
C GLY A 73 -12.82 -10.62 15.76
N GLU A 74 -13.84 -11.19 16.39
CA GLU A 74 -14.11 -10.96 17.83
C GLU A 74 -13.12 -11.74 18.72
N ARG A 75 -12.61 -12.88 18.23
CA ARG A 75 -11.75 -13.81 18.97
C ARG A 75 -10.49 -14.15 18.20
N CYS A 76 -9.40 -14.36 18.93
CA CYS A 76 -8.12 -14.77 18.37
C CYS A 76 -8.22 -16.19 17.78
N SER A 77 -7.75 -16.36 16.54
CA SER A 77 -7.73 -17.66 15.85
C SER A 77 -6.74 -18.67 16.45
N VAL A 78 -5.78 -18.20 17.26
CA VAL A 78 -4.72 -19.03 17.86
C VAL A 78 -5.07 -19.47 19.29
N CYS A 79 -5.43 -18.53 20.16
CA CYS A 79 -5.69 -18.80 21.58
C CYS A 79 -7.16 -18.68 22.00
N GLY A 80 -8.06 -18.20 21.13
CA GLY A 80 -9.48 -18.04 21.43
C GLY A 80 -9.85 -16.85 22.31
N SER A 81 -8.89 -16.05 22.80
CA SER A 81 -9.15 -14.88 23.63
C SER A 81 -9.88 -13.77 22.84
N PRO A 82 -10.68 -12.90 23.48
CA PRO A 82 -11.23 -11.73 22.78
C PRO A 82 -10.10 -10.83 22.26
N LEU A 83 -10.31 -10.29 21.05
CA LEU A 83 -9.35 -9.40 20.38
C LEU A 83 -9.51 -7.94 20.81
N THR A 84 -10.70 -7.56 21.28
CA THR A 84 -10.93 -6.30 21.98
C THR A 84 -10.65 -6.50 23.46
N ALA A 85 -9.66 -5.79 23.99
CA ALA A 85 -9.61 -5.60 25.44
C ALA A 85 -10.81 -4.71 25.79
N ALA A 86 -11.70 -5.17 26.66
CA ALA A 86 -12.74 -4.30 27.22
C ALA A 86 -12.05 -3.03 27.72
N ASP A 87 -12.46 -1.87 27.19
CA ASP A 87 -11.90 -0.54 27.48
C ASP A 87 -11.51 -0.45 28.95
N PRO A 88 -10.23 -0.59 29.29
CA PRO A 88 -9.81 -0.19 30.59
C PRO A 88 -9.71 1.32 30.43
N SER A 89 -10.71 2.05 30.92
CA SER A 89 -10.55 3.44 31.36
C SER A 89 -9.46 3.46 32.43
N THR A 90 -8.22 3.20 32.01
CA THR A 90 -7.01 3.27 32.80
C THR A 90 -6.41 4.56 32.33
N ASP A 91 -6.75 5.61 33.06
CA ASP A 91 -5.92 6.80 33.21
C ASP A 91 -4.47 6.34 33.29
N SER A 92 -3.80 6.34 32.14
CA SER A 92 -2.38 6.09 32.02
C SER A 92 -1.67 7.39 32.38
N ALA A 93 -1.98 7.93 33.56
CA ALA A 93 -1.23 9.02 34.13
C ALA A 93 0.16 8.47 34.49
N PRO A 94 1.25 9.15 34.09
CA PRO A 94 2.59 8.69 34.40
C PRO A 94 2.74 8.53 35.91
N ALA A 95 3.43 7.49 36.37
CA ALA A 95 3.65 7.22 37.79
C ALA A 95 4.21 8.45 38.55
N SER A 96 4.96 9.31 37.85
CA SER A 96 5.51 10.57 38.35
C SER A 96 4.47 11.67 38.68
N ALA A 97 3.22 11.52 38.23
CA ALA A 97 2.14 12.46 38.50
C ALA A 97 1.30 12.06 39.72
N MET A 98 1.56 10.90 40.33
CA MET A 98 0.85 10.41 41.51
C MET A 98 1.69 10.63 42.77
N THR A 99 1.12 11.30 43.77
CA THR A 99 1.73 11.43 45.11
C THR A 99 1.29 10.24 45.96
N ILE A 100 2.23 9.56 46.62
CA ILE A 100 1.96 8.42 47.50
C ILE A 100 2.13 8.89 48.94
N ASP A 101 1.07 8.83 49.73
CA ASP A 101 1.11 9.15 51.17
C ASP A 101 1.50 7.91 51.96
N VAL A 102 2.61 7.98 52.70
CA VAL A 102 3.13 6.87 53.50
C VAL A 102 2.83 7.15 54.96
N GLN A 103 1.90 6.38 55.54
CA GLN A 103 1.69 6.39 56.99
C GLN A 103 2.59 5.35 57.66
N ALA A 104 3.53 5.84 58.47
CA ALA A 104 4.33 5.00 59.35
C ALA A 104 3.55 4.73 60.64
N GLN A 105 3.49 3.46 61.03
CA GLN A 105 2.98 3.04 62.33
C GLN A 105 4.19 2.73 63.22
N ASP A 106 4.39 3.53 64.27
CA ASP A 106 5.38 3.25 65.30
C ASP A 106 4.96 2.00 66.09
N VAL A 107 5.91 1.08 66.22
CA VAL A 107 5.77 -0.15 67.00
C VAL A 107 6.50 0.02 68.32
N ASP A 108 5.83 0.62 69.30
CA ASP A 108 6.31 0.66 70.68
C ASP A 108 6.37 -0.76 71.27
N SER A 109 7.52 -1.09 71.88
CA SER A 109 7.87 -2.39 72.50
C SER A 109 7.73 -2.38 74.01
#